data_AF-A0A956HL71-F1
#
_entry.id   AF-A0A956HL71-F1
#
_cell.length_a   1.000
_cell.length_b   1.000
_cell.length_c   1.000
_cell.angle_alpha   90.00
_cell.angle_beta   90.00
_cell.angle_gamma   90.00
#
_symmetry.space_group_name_H-M   'P 1'
#
loop_
_entity.id
_entity.type
_entity.pdbx_description
1 polymer ?
#
loop_
_entity_poly.entity_id
_entity_poly.type
_entity_poly.pdbx_seq_one_letter_code
_entity_poly.pdbx_strand_id
1 'polypeptide(L)'
;MDIDTKMPSSTTRAVIGLLCFLGAASVGAACDPTADLEGHGCDGQHYESHECGDGGLQWCYRSGQEHVWGRCVYAPECEPGETEECQLEGGSNNHCTLERGVPTWTINCWTPLVLVFDDAPVELTEASATPFDISGVGACFATDWPTEATPWLARDVDRDGVISGAHELFGSATLLASRRPAPDGFAALAELDVDGDGVITERDPGFAELVLWVDHDGDRRGQLDELTPVTARGVTALELGYTIDRRCDVRGNCEVERSAFSFDRSGRLARGAIVDLHLACQ
;
A
#
# COMPACT_ATOMS: atom_id res chain seq x y z
N MET A 1 42.05 -2.40 -30.80
CA MET A 1 42.50 -2.56 -29.41
C MET A 1 41.25 -2.83 -28.59
N ASP A 2 40.81 -4.09 -28.65
CA ASP A 2 39.94 -4.71 -27.65
C ASP A 2 40.59 -4.61 -26.27
N ILE A 3 39.80 -4.35 -25.22
CA ILE A 3 39.80 -5.10 -23.94
C ILE A 3 38.42 -4.98 -23.28
N ASP A 4 37.69 -6.10 -23.38
CA ASP A 4 36.81 -6.79 -22.41
C ASP A 4 35.81 -6.05 -21.50
N THR A 5 34.55 -6.12 -21.92
CA THR A 5 33.38 -6.34 -21.06
C THR A 5 33.42 -7.73 -20.42
N LYS A 6 33.48 -7.81 -19.08
CA LYS A 6 33.35 -9.07 -18.33
C LYS A 6 31.94 -9.21 -17.75
N MET A 7 31.12 -10.03 -18.40
CA MET A 7 29.86 -10.57 -17.86
C MET A 7 30.16 -11.59 -16.74
N PRO A 8 29.34 -11.67 -15.67
CA PRO A 8 29.42 -12.77 -14.72
C PRO A 8 28.86 -14.07 -15.32
N SER A 9 29.58 -15.16 -15.08
CA SER A 9 29.35 -16.49 -15.62
C SER A 9 28.07 -17.14 -15.11
N SER A 10 27.20 -17.53 -16.04
CA SER A 10 26.14 -18.52 -15.81
C SER A 10 26.77 -19.90 -15.64
N THR A 11 26.68 -20.46 -14.44
CA THR A 11 27.04 -21.86 -14.19
C THR A 11 25.84 -22.73 -14.55
N THR A 12 25.88 -23.33 -15.74
CA THR A 12 24.97 -24.40 -16.16
C THR A 12 25.14 -25.60 -15.22
N ARG A 13 24.15 -25.87 -14.37
CA ARG A 13 24.05 -27.15 -13.66
C ARG A 13 23.56 -28.22 -14.63
N ALA A 14 24.33 -29.29 -14.73
CA ALA A 14 24.09 -30.44 -15.60
C ALA A 14 22.77 -31.13 -15.27
N VAL A 15 21.97 -31.38 -16.32
CA VAL A 15 20.82 -32.28 -16.29
C VAL A 15 21.34 -33.72 -16.24
N ILE A 16 21.30 -34.35 -15.07
CA ILE A 16 21.55 -35.80 -14.94
C ILE A 16 20.22 -36.52 -15.13
N GLY A 17 20.17 -37.31 -16.20
CA GLY A 17 19.02 -38.07 -16.64
C GLY A 17 18.63 -39.20 -15.68
N LEU A 18 17.33 -39.20 -15.40
CA LEU A 18 16.41 -40.29 -15.10
C LEU A 18 16.95 -41.74 -15.30
N LEU A 19 16.99 -42.51 -14.21
CA LEU A 19 16.92 -43.98 -14.22
C LEU A 19 15.88 -44.40 -13.17
N CYS A 20 14.62 -44.50 -13.61
CA CYS A 20 13.55 -45.14 -12.85
C CYS A 20 13.79 -46.65 -12.80
N PHE A 21 14.11 -47.20 -11.63
CA PHE A 21 13.91 -48.62 -11.36
C PHE A 21 12.45 -48.84 -10.92
N LEU A 22 11.76 -49.73 -11.65
CA LEU A 22 10.46 -50.27 -11.27
C LEU A 22 10.62 -51.12 -9.99
N GLY A 23 10.03 -50.65 -8.90
CA GLY A 23 9.80 -51.40 -7.66
C GLY A 23 8.40 -51.08 -7.14
N ALA A 24 7.68 -52.11 -6.72
CA ALA A 24 6.22 -52.12 -6.57
C ALA A 24 5.67 -51.21 -5.46
N ALA A 25 4.54 -50.57 -5.79
CA ALA A 25 3.43 -50.12 -4.94
C ALA A 25 3.69 -49.84 -3.44
N SER A 26 3.68 -48.55 -3.09
CA SER A 26 3.04 -48.08 -1.86
C SER A 26 2.41 -46.70 -2.08
N VAL A 27 1.32 -46.49 -1.35
CA VAL A 27 0.39 -45.36 -1.37
C VAL A 27 1.11 -44.02 -1.21
N GLY A 28 0.56 -42.98 -1.85
CA GLY A 28 1.14 -41.63 -1.96
C GLY A 28 1.71 -41.08 -0.65
N ALA A 29 2.99 -40.73 -0.69
CA ALA A 29 3.54 -39.74 0.20
C ALA A 29 3.15 -38.38 -0.36
N ALA A 30 2.12 -37.75 0.22
CA ALA A 30 2.10 -36.30 0.24
C ALA A 30 3.42 -35.87 0.90
N CYS A 31 4.15 -34.93 0.29
CA CYS A 31 5.28 -34.30 0.96
C CYS A 31 4.75 -33.73 2.27
N ASP A 32 5.10 -34.34 3.39
CA ASP A 32 4.78 -33.83 4.71
C ASP A 32 5.73 -32.66 4.96
N PRO A 33 5.25 -31.40 4.98
CA PRO A 33 6.10 -30.24 5.20
C PRO A 33 6.69 -30.19 6.61
N THR A 34 6.34 -31.14 7.49
CA THR A 34 6.89 -31.28 8.84
C THR A 34 7.95 -32.38 8.96
N ALA A 35 8.24 -33.13 7.89
CA ALA A 35 9.14 -34.28 7.95
C ALA A 35 10.59 -33.93 8.34
N ASP A 36 11.04 -32.69 8.13
CA ASP A 36 12.37 -32.20 8.55
C ASP A 36 12.36 -31.57 9.97
N LEU A 37 11.25 -31.62 10.71
CA LEU A 37 11.05 -30.92 11.98
C LEU A 37 10.92 -31.83 13.21
N GLU A 38 11.35 -33.10 13.14
CA GLU A 38 11.49 -33.93 14.34
C GLU A 38 12.64 -33.40 15.23
N GLY A 39 12.36 -32.37 16.05
CA GLY A 39 13.15 -32.05 17.25
C GLY A 39 13.77 -30.66 17.36
N HIS A 40 13.58 -29.75 16.40
CA HIS A 40 14.13 -28.40 16.46
C HIS A 40 13.02 -27.35 16.59
N GLY A 41 12.58 -27.11 17.84
CA GLY A 41 11.80 -25.92 18.16
C GLY A 41 12.64 -24.67 17.87
N CYS A 42 11.99 -23.60 17.41
CA CYS A 42 12.67 -22.35 17.13
C CYS A 42 12.86 -21.53 18.41
N ASP A 43 13.95 -20.78 18.50
CA ASP A 43 14.33 -20.06 19.72
C ASP A 43 14.02 -18.56 19.65
N GLY A 44 13.52 -18.08 18.51
CA GLY A 44 13.06 -16.72 18.32
C GLY A 44 14.20 -15.70 18.22
N GLN A 45 15.41 -16.14 17.89
CA GLN A 45 16.46 -15.21 17.46
C GLN A 45 15.96 -14.38 16.26
N HIS A 46 16.29 -13.08 16.24
CA HIS A 46 15.70 -12.09 15.32
C HIS A 46 15.49 -12.64 13.90
N TYR A 47 14.22 -12.85 13.55
CA TYR A 47 13.76 -13.31 12.24
C TYR A 47 14.35 -14.66 11.78
N GLU A 48 14.62 -15.57 12.71
CA GLU A 48 15.03 -16.95 12.44
C GLU A 48 14.09 -17.58 11.39
N SER A 49 14.68 -18.09 10.31
CA SER A 49 13.96 -18.70 9.19
C SER A 49 14.57 -20.05 8.80
N HIS A 50 13.73 -20.91 8.24
CA HIS A 50 14.11 -22.24 7.80
C HIS A 50 13.43 -22.53 6.45
N GLU A 51 14.13 -23.23 5.56
CA GLU A 51 13.56 -23.67 4.29
C GLU A 51 12.43 -24.68 4.52
N CYS A 52 11.36 -24.60 3.74
CA CYS A 52 10.25 -25.54 3.83
C CYS A 52 9.73 -25.86 2.42
N GLY A 53 9.48 -27.15 2.18
CA GLY A 53 9.08 -27.62 0.86
C GLY A 53 10.09 -27.27 -0.24
N ASP A 54 9.63 -27.25 -1.49
CA ASP A 54 10.46 -26.92 -2.65
C ASP A 54 10.57 -25.40 -2.83
N GLY A 55 11.44 -24.76 -2.02
CA GLY A 55 11.81 -23.35 -2.17
C GLY A 55 10.95 -22.34 -1.41
N GLY A 56 10.20 -22.79 -0.40
CA GLY A 56 9.52 -21.91 0.55
C GLY A 56 10.39 -21.62 1.78
N LEU A 57 9.98 -20.61 2.55
CA LEU A 57 10.56 -20.26 3.84
C LEU A 57 9.47 -20.22 4.92
N GLN A 58 9.80 -20.67 6.12
CA GLN A 58 9.00 -20.47 7.33
C GLN A 58 9.81 -19.64 8.32
N TRP A 59 9.14 -18.78 9.08
CA TRP A 59 9.77 -17.94 10.09
C TRP A 59 9.29 -18.32 11.48
N CYS A 60 10.22 -18.27 12.43
CA CYS A 60 9.90 -18.38 13.83
C CYS A 60 9.19 -17.10 14.29
N TYR A 61 8.06 -17.25 14.98
CA TYR A 61 7.36 -16.13 15.57
C TYR A 61 6.86 -16.46 16.97
N ARG A 62 6.58 -15.41 17.75
CA ARG A 62 6.06 -15.55 19.10
C ARG A 62 4.55 -15.72 19.09
N SER A 63 4.07 -16.83 19.65
CA SER A 63 2.66 -17.10 19.91
C SER A 63 2.44 -17.19 21.43
N GLY A 64 1.97 -16.09 22.03
CA GLY A 64 1.83 -16.00 23.49
C GLY A 64 3.19 -16.02 24.20
N GLN A 65 3.49 -17.09 24.95
CA GLN A 65 4.76 -17.27 25.66
C GLN A 65 5.72 -18.23 24.93
N GLU A 66 5.31 -18.78 23.80
CA GLU A 66 6.06 -19.78 23.04
C GLU A 66 6.54 -19.22 21.71
N HIS A 67 7.63 -19.80 21.20
CA HIS A 67 8.11 -19.58 19.85
C HIS A 67 7.72 -20.79 19.01
N VAL A 68 7.09 -20.52 17.87
CA VAL A 68 6.57 -21.56 16.97
C VAL A 68 6.92 -21.20 15.53
N TRP A 69 7.12 -22.23 14.71
CA TRP A 69 7.27 -22.05 13.28
C TRP A 69 5.94 -21.60 12.66
N GLY A 70 6.01 -20.58 11.82
CA GLY A 70 4.91 -20.15 10.96
C GLY A 70 4.59 -21.18 9.87
N ARG A 71 3.61 -20.84 9.03
CA ARG A 71 3.38 -21.60 7.80
C ARG A 71 4.53 -21.39 6.81
N CYS A 72 4.68 -22.33 5.87
CA CYS A 72 5.54 -22.14 4.73
C CYS A 72 5.00 -21.04 3.79
N VAL A 73 5.84 -20.07 3.43
CA VAL A 73 5.52 -18.98 2.48
C VAL A 73 6.45 -19.09 1.29
N TYR A 74 5.87 -18.95 0.10
CA TYR A 74 6.60 -18.93 -1.16
C TYR A 74 6.59 -17.50 -1.69
N ALA A 75 7.76 -16.98 -2.06
CA ALA A 75 7.96 -15.59 -2.49
C ALA A 75 7.38 -14.57 -1.48
N PRO A 76 7.98 -14.43 -0.28
CA PRO A 76 7.53 -13.43 0.69
C PRO A 76 7.57 -12.02 0.09
N GLU A 77 6.60 -11.20 0.45
CA GLU A 77 6.44 -9.84 -0.08
C GLU A 77 7.52 -8.87 0.38
N CYS A 78 8.14 -9.18 1.53
CA CYS A 78 9.25 -8.45 2.14
C CYS A 78 10.08 -9.37 3.04
N GLU A 79 11.29 -8.94 3.37
CA GLU A 79 12.14 -9.64 4.34
C GLU A 79 11.93 -9.06 5.74
N PRO A 80 11.64 -9.88 6.78
CA PRO A 80 11.44 -9.35 8.13
C PRO A 80 12.64 -8.51 8.61
N GLY A 81 12.36 -7.31 9.10
CA GLY A 81 13.36 -6.31 9.49
C GLY A 81 13.67 -5.27 8.41
N GLU A 82 13.20 -5.47 7.18
CA GLU A 82 13.23 -4.47 6.11
C GLU A 82 12.42 -3.21 6.51
N THR A 83 12.90 -2.06 6.06
CA THR A 83 12.27 -0.76 6.30
C THR A 83 12.15 0.04 5.02
N GLU A 84 11.02 0.69 4.82
CA GLU A 84 10.78 1.63 3.72
C GLU A 84 10.42 3.00 4.30
N GLU A 85 11.14 4.05 3.88
CA GLU A 85 11.10 5.37 4.51
C GLU A 85 9.89 6.19 4.05
N CYS A 86 9.06 6.66 5.00
CA CYS A 86 7.86 7.45 4.69
C CYS A 86 8.13 8.94 4.40
N GLN A 87 9.39 9.35 4.20
CA GLN A 87 9.78 10.76 4.02
C GLN A 87 9.29 11.73 5.13
N LEU A 88 8.97 11.20 6.32
CA LEU A 88 8.55 11.97 7.50
C LEU A 88 9.74 12.22 8.46
N GLU A 89 9.91 13.48 8.93
CA GLU A 89 10.84 13.73 10.03
C GLU A 89 10.33 13.05 11.31
N GLY A 90 11.20 12.30 11.98
CA GLY A 90 10.84 11.49 13.14
C GLY A 90 10.99 9.98 12.93
N GLY A 91 11.23 9.54 11.69
CA GLY A 91 11.59 8.15 11.38
C GLY A 91 10.41 7.18 11.33
N SER A 92 9.19 7.67 11.07
CA SER A 92 8.08 6.79 10.70
C SER A 92 8.43 6.12 9.38
N ASN A 93 8.61 4.80 9.42
CA ASN A 93 8.94 3.97 8.28
C ASN A 93 7.91 2.84 8.20
N ASN A 94 7.59 2.38 7.00
CA ASN A 94 6.97 1.08 6.87
C ASN A 94 7.99 0.02 7.29
N HIS A 95 7.54 -1.00 8.03
CA HIS A 95 8.40 -2.05 8.54
C HIS A 95 7.87 -3.41 8.09
N CYS A 96 8.74 -4.27 7.58
CA CYS A 96 8.38 -5.66 7.40
C CYS A 96 8.49 -6.40 8.74
N THR A 97 7.36 -6.84 9.28
CA THR A 97 7.29 -7.59 10.53
C THR A 97 6.71 -8.98 10.32
N LEU A 98 6.68 -9.82 11.35
CA LEU A 98 6.10 -11.16 11.27
C LEU A 98 4.70 -11.17 11.91
N GLU A 99 3.67 -11.24 11.08
CA GLU A 99 2.31 -11.49 11.53
C GLU A 99 2.00 -12.98 11.51
N ARG A 100 1.95 -13.58 12.70
CA ARG A 100 1.69 -15.03 12.84
C ARG A 100 2.62 -15.90 11.97
N GLY A 101 3.88 -15.50 11.88
CA GLY A 101 4.93 -16.22 11.13
C GLY A 101 4.92 -15.97 9.63
N VAL A 102 4.19 -14.96 9.16
CA VAL A 102 4.18 -14.49 7.77
C VAL A 102 4.80 -13.09 7.73
N PRO A 103 5.82 -12.85 6.88
CA PRO A 103 6.32 -11.50 6.63
C PRO A 103 5.22 -10.61 6.05
N THR A 104 4.96 -9.48 6.71
CA THR A 104 3.90 -8.54 6.36
C THR A 104 4.40 -7.11 6.56
N TRP A 105 4.09 -6.21 5.62
CA TRP A 105 4.33 -4.78 5.78
C TRP A 105 3.40 -4.17 6.82
N THR A 106 3.98 -3.46 7.80
CA THR A 106 3.27 -2.59 8.73
C THR A 106 3.29 -1.15 8.20
N ILE A 107 2.11 -0.56 8.04
CA ILE A 107 1.91 0.76 7.43
C ILE A 107 1.99 1.86 8.50
N ASN A 108 2.96 2.77 8.37
CA ASN A 108 3.17 3.87 9.31
C ASN A 108 3.20 5.26 8.66
N CYS A 109 3.02 5.34 7.33
CA CYS A 109 3.06 6.62 6.61
C CYS A 109 1.73 7.39 6.67
N TRP A 110 0.60 6.67 6.66
CA TRP A 110 -0.80 7.17 6.64
C TRP A 110 -1.00 8.36 5.68
N THR A 111 -1.10 8.01 4.39
CA THR A 111 -0.89 8.90 3.23
C THR A 111 -2.09 9.03 2.30
N PRO A 112 -3.28 9.47 2.74
CA PRO A 112 -4.40 9.69 1.82
C PRO A 112 -4.19 10.90 0.90
N LEU A 113 -4.57 10.77 -0.38
CA LEU A 113 -4.59 11.86 -1.35
C LEU A 113 -5.81 12.77 -1.17
N VAL A 114 -5.58 14.08 -1.28
CA VAL A 114 -6.62 15.12 -1.40
C VAL A 114 -6.46 15.91 -2.69
N LEU A 115 -7.55 16.54 -3.13
CA LEU A 115 -7.52 17.54 -4.19
C LEU A 115 -7.73 18.94 -3.62
N VAL A 116 -6.86 19.87 -4.00
CA VAL A 116 -7.05 21.30 -3.76
C VAL A 116 -7.25 22.01 -5.10
N PHE A 117 -8.41 22.64 -5.27
CA PHE A 117 -8.73 23.41 -6.46
C PHE A 117 -8.07 24.78 -6.38
N ASP A 118 -7.76 25.39 -7.53
CA ASP A 118 -7.38 26.81 -7.57
C ASP A 118 -6.08 27.21 -6.84
N ASP A 119 -5.17 26.26 -6.62
CA ASP A 119 -3.99 26.45 -5.76
C ASP A 119 -4.37 26.93 -4.34
N ALA A 120 -5.59 26.64 -3.89
CA ALA A 120 -6.01 26.85 -2.51
C ALA A 120 -5.10 26.07 -1.54
N PRO A 121 -4.92 26.57 -0.31
CA PRO A 121 -4.21 25.81 0.71
C PRO A 121 -4.98 24.53 1.07
N VAL A 122 -4.25 23.53 1.56
CA VAL A 122 -4.85 22.40 2.27
C VAL A 122 -5.47 22.94 3.56
N GLU A 123 -6.73 22.58 3.81
CA GLU A 123 -7.48 23.00 4.98
C GLU A 123 -7.97 21.78 5.76
N LEU A 124 -7.58 21.69 7.03
CA LEU A 124 -7.94 20.60 7.94
C LEU A 124 -8.65 21.14 9.19
N THR A 125 -9.70 20.44 9.60
CA THR A 125 -10.31 20.52 10.93
C THR A 125 -9.56 19.65 11.92
N GLU A 126 -9.61 20.03 13.19
CA GLU A 126 -8.99 19.27 14.27
C GLU A 126 -9.68 17.90 14.46
N ALA A 127 -8.90 16.91 14.87
CA ALA A 127 -9.41 15.59 15.24
C ALA A 127 -10.60 15.69 16.20
N SER A 128 -11.63 14.87 15.93
CA SER A 128 -12.85 14.79 16.72
C SER A 128 -12.97 13.44 17.40
N ALA A 129 -14.02 13.25 18.21
CA ALA A 129 -14.30 11.95 18.82
C ALA A 129 -14.86 10.91 17.83
N THR A 130 -15.18 11.30 16.59
CA THR A 130 -15.66 10.36 15.57
C THR A 130 -14.45 9.65 14.93
N PRO A 131 -14.32 8.32 15.10
CA PRO A 131 -13.14 7.60 14.66
C PRO A 131 -13.19 7.26 13.17
N PHE A 132 -12.03 7.29 12.51
CA PHE A 132 -11.80 6.68 11.20
C PHE A 132 -10.43 6.02 11.21
N ASP A 133 -10.35 4.72 10.92
CA ASP A 133 -9.08 4.02 10.90
C ASP A 133 -8.27 4.38 9.64
N ILE A 134 -7.52 5.48 9.70
CA ILE A 134 -6.72 5.96 8.57
C ILE A 134 -5.58 5.01 8.22
N SER A 135 -5.17 4.18 9.17
CA SER A 135 -4.10 3.20 8.98
C SER A 135 -4.54 1.96 8.21
N GLY A 136 -5.85 1.66 8.24
CA GLY A 136 -6.42 0.41 7.72
C GLY A 136 -6.07 -0.85 8.52
N VAL A 137 -5.29 -0.71 9.61
CA VAL A 137 -4.80 -1.82 10.44
C VAL A 137 -5.08 -1.63 11.94
N GLY A 138 -5.95 -0.68 12.28
CA GLY A 138 -6.35 -0.38 13.66
C GLY A 138 -5.29 0.35 14.49
N ALA A 139 -4.37 1.06 13.86
CA ALA A 139 -3.28 1.78 14.53
C ALA A 139 -3.59 3.25 14.80
N CYS A 140 -4.38 3.91 13.94
CA CYS A 140 -4.74 5.31 14.14
C CYS A 140 -6.19 5.61 13.74
N PHE A 141 -6.97 6.06 14.73
CA PHE A 141 -8.40 6.37 14.56
C PHE A 141 -8.74 7.87 14.70
N ALA A 142 -7.82 8.66 15.24
CA ALA A 142 -8.01 10.08 15.53
C ALA A 142 -6.99 10.89 14.76
N THR A 143 -7.43 11.48 13.66
CA THR A 143 -6.63 12.41 12.85
C THR A 143 -7.41 13.69 12.62
N ASP A 144 -6.67 14.73 12.28
CA ASP A 144 -7.26 15.88 11.62
C ASP A 144 -7.95 15.44 10.32
N TRP A 145 -8.91 16.26 9.87
CA TRP A 145 -9.79 15.89 8.78
C TRP A 145 -9.98 17.01 7.78
N PRO A 146 -9.92 16.73 6.46
CA PRO A 146 -10.08 17.76 5.45
C PRO A 146 -11.44 18.45 5.46
N THR A 147 -11.42 19.75 5.15
CA THR A 147 -12.64 20.54 4.95
C THR A 147 -13.22 20.32 3.55
N GLU A 148 -14.39 20.93 3.28
CA GLU A 148 -14.98 20.99 1.93
C GLU A 148 -14.03 21.57 0.86
N ALA A 149 -13.07 22.40 1.25
CA ALA A 149 -12.08 22.97 0.32
C ALA A 149 -11.03 21.95 -0.13
N THR A 150 -10.86 20.86 0.62
CA THR A 150 -9.79 19.87 0.45
C THR A 150 -10.35 18.44 0.42
N PRO A 151 -11.28 18.08 -0.49
CA PRO A 151 -11.87 16.75 -0.52
C PRO A 151 -10.84 15.63 -0.64
N TRP A 152 -11.13 14.50 0.00
CA TRP A 152 -10.42 13.25 -0.26
C TRP A 152 -10.62 12.81 -1.70
N LEU A 153 -9.58 12.25 -2.32
CA LEU A 153 -9.74 11.41 -3.50
C LEU A 153 -10.01 9.97 -3.03
N ALA A 154 -11.11 9.40 -3.47
CA ALA A 154 -11.54 8.07 -3.04
C ALA A 154 -12.11 7.25 -4.19
N ARG A 155 -12.26 5.95 -3.92
CA ARG A 155 -12.94 4.99 -4.78
C ARG A 155 -13.54 3.89 -3.92
N ASP A 156 -14.83 3.62 -4.13
CA ASP A 156 -15.53 2.49 -3.51
C ASP A 156 -15.00 1.16 -4.08
N VAL A 157 -14.06 0.54 -3.36
CA VAL A 157 -13.33 -0.65 -3.83
C VAL A 157 -14.16 -1.92 -3.64
N ASP A 158 -14.92 -2.01 -2.56
CA ASP A 158 -15.70 -3.20 -2.22
C ASP A 158 -17.14 -3.17 -2.77
N ARG A 159 -17.56 -2.03 -3.33
CA ARG A 159 -18.84 -1.77 -4.01
C ARG A 159 -20.04 -1.83 -3.07
N ASP A 160 -19.86 -1.43 -1.81
CA ASP A 160 -20.96 -1.34 -0.84
C ASP A 160 -21.74 -0.02 -0.91
N GLY A 161 -21.24 0.96 -1.68
CA GLY A 161 -21.84 2.27 -1.89
C GLY A 161 -21.45 3.32 -0.85
N VAL A 162 -20.48 3.04 0.02
CA VAL A 162 -20.03 3.93 1.08
C VAL A 162 -18.50 3.92 1.18
N ILE A 163 -17.88 5.10 1.21
CA ILE A 163 -16.46 5.19 1.57
C ILE A 163 -16.34 5.12 3.09
N SER A 164 -15.90 3.99 3.63
CA SER A 164 -15.84 3.77 5.07
C SER A 164 -14.55 3.11 5.57
N GLY A 165 -13.63 2.74 4.68
CA GLY A 165 -12.31 2.24 5.04
C GLY A 165 -11.16 2.99 4.38
N ALA A 166 -10.00 3.07 5.04
CA ALA A 166 -8.81 3.69 4.46
C ALA A 166 -8.31 3.03 3.16
N HIS A 167 -8.65 1.76 2.93
CA HIS A 167 -8.35 1.05 1.68
C HIS A 167 -9.11 1.60 0.45
N GLU A 168 -10.13 2.43 0.67
CA GLU A 168 -10.93 3.11 -0.34
C GLU A 168 -10.47 4.55 -0.58
N LEU A 169 -9.59 5.06 0.27
CA LEU A 169 -8.80 6.26 -0.01
C LEU A 169 -7.56 5.84 -0.80
N PHE A 170 -7.01 6.76 -1.60
CA PHE A 170 -5.73 6.54 -2.27
C PHE A 170 -4.61 6.86 -1.30
N GLY A 171 -3.88 5.85 -0.83
CA GLY A 171 -2.82 6.03 0.15
C GLY A 171 -2.14 4.73 0.54
N SER A 172 -1.31 4.77 1.58
CA SER A 172 -0.59 3.59 2.06
C SER A 172 -1.49 2.47 2.61
N ALA A 173 -2.77 2.74 2.88
CA ALA A 173 -3.76 1.71 3.20
C ALA A 173 -4.37 1.02 1.95
N THR A 174 -4.13 1.55 0.75
CA THR A 174 -4.57 0.92 -0.51
C THR A 174 -3.70 -0.28 -0.83
N LEU A 175 -4.32 -1.38 -1.24
CA LEU A 175 -3.58 -2.54 -1.77
C LEU A 175 -3.37 -2.39 -3.28
N LEU A 176 -2.13 -2.51 -3.72
CA LEU A 176 -1.75 -2.63 -5.13
C LEU A 176 -2.23 -3.99 -5.70
N ALA A 177 -2.19 -4.16 -7.02
CA ALA A 177 -2.48 -5.44 -7.68
C ALA A 177 -1.56 -6.58 -7.18
N SER A 178 -0.36 -6.23 -6.74
CA SER A 178 0.59 -7.13 -6.08
C SER A 178 0.13 -7.65 -4.71
N ARG A 179 -0.99 -7.13 -4.18
CA ARG A 179 -1.50 -7.33 -2.81
C ARG A 179 -0.68 -6.68 -1.70
N ARG A 180 0.37 -5.95 -2.06
CA ARG A 180 1.13 -5.13 -1.10
C ARG A 180 0.42 -3.80 -0.84
N PRO A 181 0.55 -3.23 0.36
CA PRO A 181 0.24 -1.83 0.59
C PRO A 181 0.99 -0.93 -0.40
N ALA A 182 0.34 0.16 -0.83
CA ALA A 182 1.02 1.18 -1.60
C ALA A 182 2.06 1.91 -0.72
N PRO A 183 3.23 2.30 -1.26
CA PRO A 183 4.19 3.10 -0.51
C PRO A 183 3.64 4.51 -0.21
N ASP A 184 2.89 5.08 -1.16
CA ASP A 184 2.29 6.41 -1.10
C ASP A 184 0.95 6.42 -1.90
N GLY A 185 0.21 7.52 -1.81
CA GLY A 185 -1.06 7.69 -2.51
C GLY A 185 -0.94 7.81 -4.02
N PHE A 186 0.18 8.31 -4.54
CA PHE A 186 0.42 8.37 -5.99
C PHE A 186 0.66 6.99 -6.59
N ALA A 187 1.38 6.11 -5.89
CA ALA A 187 1.55 4.71 -6.26
C ALA A 187 0.21 3.97 -6.24
N ALA A 188 -0.66 4.27 -5.26
CA ALA A 188 -2.03 3.75 -5.24
C ALA A 188 -2.85 4.24 -6.46
N LEU A 189 -2.74 5.52 -6.82
CA LEU A 189 -3.45 6.08 -7.96
C LEU A 189 -2.92 5.56 -9.31
N ALA A 190 -1.62 5.29 -9.40
CA ALA A 190 -0.96 4.78 -10.60
C ALA A 190 -1.45 3.39 -11.02
N GLU A 191 -2.06 2.60 -10.12
CA GLU A 191 -2.70 1.33 -10.48
C GLU A 191 -3.88 1.50 -11.45
N LEU A 192 -4.38 2.73 -11.62
CA LEU A 192 -5.44 3.04 -12.57
C LEU A 192 -4.90 3.41 -13.96
N ASP A 193 -3.61 3.67 -14.12
CA ASP A 193 -2.99 4.07 -15.40
C ASP A 193 -2.78 2.85 -16.28
N VAL A 194 -3.78 2.51 -17.09
CA VAL A 194 -3.77 1.26 -17.87
C VAL A 194 -2.94 1.43 -19.14
N ASP A 195 -2.86 2.64 -19.69
CA ASP A 195 -2.09 2.92 -20.90
C ASP A 195 -0.66 3.40 -20.66
N GLY A 196 -0.31 3.68 -19.39
CA GLY A 196 1.04 3.92 -18.91
C GLY A 196 1.60 5.27 -19.34
N ASP A 197 0.74 6.26 -19.59
CA ASP A 197 1.15 7.58 -20.04
C ASP A 197 1.49 8.56 -18.89
N GLY A 198 1.32 8.12 -17.65
CA GLY A 198 1.63 8.87 -16.44
C GLY A 198 0.51 9.83 -16.01
N VAL A 199 -0.68 9.74 -16.60
CA VAL A 199 -1.81 10.62 -16.31
C VAL A 199 -3.12 9.84 -16.29
N ILE A 200 -3.85 9.88 -15.18
CA ILE A 200 -5.19 9.27 -15.14
C ILE A 200 -6.18 10.18 -15.87
N THR A 201 -6.79 9.66 -16.93
CA THR A 201 -7.79 10.36 -17.77
C THR A 201 -9.00 9.49 -18.08
N GLU A 202 -9.95 9.99 -18.87
CA GLU A 202 -11.09 9.18 -19.36
C GLU A 202 -10.71 7.95 -20.19
N ARG A 203 -9.44 7.86 -20.62
CA ARG A 203 -8.90 6.69 -21.32
C ARG A 203 -8.67 5.52 -20.36
N ASP A 204 -8.55 5.79 -19.08
CA ASP A 204 -8.38 4.81 -18.02
C ASP A 204 -9.74 4.39 -17.48
N PRO A 205 -10.10 3.09 -17.55
CA PRO A 205 -11.39 2.62 -17.05
C PRO A 205 -11.67 3.00 -15.59
N GLY A 206 -10.62 3.04 -14.75
CA GLY A 206 -10.73 3.40 -13.34
C GLY A 206 -11.08 4.87 -13.09
N PHE A 207 -10.87 5.77 -14.05
CA PHE A 207 -11.17 7.20 -13.89
C PHE A 207 -12.66 7.47 -13.63
N ALA A 208 -13.54 6.66 -14.22
CA ALA A 208 -14.99 6.77 -14.02
C ALA A 208 -15.44 6.37 -12.61
N GLU A 209 -14.59 5.67 -11.85
CA GLU A 209 -14.86 5.21 -10.48
C GLU A 209 -14.40 6.22 -9.42
N LEU A 210 -13.66 7.26 -9.82
CA LEU A 210 -13.10 8.24 -8.90
C LEU A 210 -14.15 9.23 -8.40
N VAL A 211 -14.16 9.41 -7.09
CA VAL A 211 -15.02 10.37 -6.39
C VAL A 211 -14.21 11.29 -5.49
N LEU A 212 -14.75 12.49 -5.28
CA LEU A 212 -14.36 13.40 -4.22
C LEU A 212 -15.29 13.18 -3.04
N TRP A 213 -14.71 12.92 -1.88
CA TRP A 213 -15.47 12.78 -0.64
C TRP A 213 -15.28 14.03 0.23
N VAL A 214 -16.41 14.66 0.56
CA VAL A 214 -16.50 15.71 1.58
C VAL A 214 -17.46 15.25 2.67
N ASP A 215 -16.92 14.98 3.85
CA ASP A 215 -17.68 14.64 5.07
C ASP A 215 -18.39 15.89 5.61
N HIS A 216 -19.69 16.02 5.30
CA HIS A 216 -20.50 17.19 5.61
C HIS A 216 -21.13 17.09 7.00
N ASP A 217 -21.43 15.89 7.47
CA ASP A 217 -22.11 15.67 8.76
C ASP A 217 -21.16 15.22 9.89
N GLY A 218 -19.92 14.89 9.57
CA GLY A 218 -18.86 14.55 10.51
C GLY A 218 -18.94 13.11 11.03
N ASP A 219 -19.67 12.22 10.33
CA ASP A 219 -19.85 10.81 10.72
C ASP A 219 -18.70 9.90 10.25
N ARG A 220 -17.78 10.42 9.42
CA ARG A 220 -16.63 9.71 8.84
C ARG A 220 -17.04 8.55 7.91
N ARG A 221 -18.18 8.67 7.23
CA ARG A 221 -18.68 7.70 6.25
C ARG A 221 -19.13 8.44 5.00
N GLY A 222 -18.42 8.26 3.90
CA GLY A 222 -18.77 8.87 2.62
C GLY A 222 -20.02 8.24 2.03
N GLN A 223 -21.17 8.83 2.32
CA GLN A 223 -22.47 8.45 1.77
C GLN A 223 -22.72 9.13 0.43
N LEU A 224 -23.69 8.65 -0.35
CA LEU A 224 -23.92 9.11 -1.72
C LEU A 224 -24.09 10.63 -1.88
N ASP A 225 -24.64 11.33 -0.89
CA ASP A 225 -24.80 12.78 -0.88
C ASP A 225 -23.52 13.57 -0.53
N GLU A 226 -22.49 12.88 -0.06
CA GLU A 226 -21.15 13.39 0.24
C GLU A 226 -20.11 13.07 -0.85
N LEU A 227 -20.47 12.18 -1.79
CA LEU A 227 -19.61 11.72 -2.86
C LEU A 227 -19.93 12.42 -4.16
N THR A 228 -18.94 13.13 -4.72
CA THR A 228 -19.07 13.78 -6.02
C THR A 228 -18.13 13.13 -7.04
N PRO A 229 -18.61 12.56 -8.16
CA PRO A 229 -17.72 12.08 -9.22
C PRO A 229 -16.74 13.17 -9.67
N VAL A 230 -15.46 12.82 -9.87
CA VAL A 230 -14.44 13.81 -10.26
C VAL A 230 -14.81 14.56 -11.55
N THR A 231 -15.48 13.86 -12.48
CA THR A 231 -15.98 14.42 -13.74
C THR A 231 -17.10 15.46 -13.54
N ALA A 232 -17.91 15.32 -12.47
CA ALA A 232 -18.93 16.30 -12.12
C ALA A 232 -18.32 17.62 -11.59
N ARG A 233 -17.07 17.58 -11.14
CA ARG A 233 -16.26 18.76 -10.77
C ARG A 233 -15.36 19.24 -11.90
N GLY A 234 -15.58 18.71 -13.11
CA GLY A 234 -14.85 19.08 -14.31
C GLY A 234 -13.43 18.53 -14.38
N VAL A 235 -13.01 17.65 -13.46
CA VAL A 235 -11.67 17.04 -13.52
C VAL A 235 -11.54 16.25 -14.83
N THR A 236 -10.41 16.46 -15.52
CA THR A 236 -10.13 15.88 -16.85
C THR A 236 -8.85 15.05 -16.88
N ALA A 237 -7.91 15.34 -15.98
CA ALA A 237 -6.62 14.66 -15.92
C ALA A 237 -6.02 14.77 -14.51
N LEU A 238 -5.52 13.67 -13.95
CA LEU A 238 -4.76 13.61 -12.70
C LEU A 238 -3.33 13.19 -13.02
N GLU A 239 -2.34 14.04 -12.78
CA GLU A 239 -0.94 13.75 -13.12
C GLU A 239 -0.31 12.85 -12.04
N LEU A 240 0.38 11.77 -12.42
CA LEU A 240 1.05 10.87 -11.48
C LEU A 240 2.45 11.34 -11.09
N GLY A 241 3.09 12.15 -11.94
CA GLY A 241 4.40 12.71 -11.66
C GLY A 241 4.33 13.78 -10.57
N TYR A 242 4.90 13.51 -9.41
CA TYR A 242 4.90 14.43 -8.27
C TYR A 242 6.28 15.02 -7.95
N THR A 243 6.27 16.09 -7.16
CA THR A 243 7.44 16.65 -6.51
C THR A 243 7.30 16.53 -5.00
N ILE A 244 8.41 16.33 -4.30
CA ILE A 244 8.44 16.35 -2.84
C ILE A 244 8.68 17.80 -2.38
N ASP A 245 7.71 18.40 -1.72
CA ASP A 245 7.79 19.74 -1.12
C ASP A 245 7.13 19.72 0.26
N ARG A 246 7.88 19.21 1.23
CA ARG A 246 7.37 18.90 2.56
C ARG A 246 6.97 20.16 3.33
N ARG A 247 5.69 20.24 3.71
CA ARG A 247 5.10 21.34 4.48
C ARG A 247 4.24 20.77 5.61
N CYS A 248 4.68 20.98 6.84
CA CYS A 248 3.96 20.49 8.01
C CYS A 248 3.32 21.62 8.81
N ASP A 249 2.15 21.35 9.37
CA ASP A 249 1.50 22.24 10.32
C ASP A 249 1.99 21.99 11.76
N VAL A 250 1.45 22.78 12.71
CA VAL A 250 1.80 22.68 14.13
C VAL A 250 1.20 21.46 14.83
N ARG A 251 0.26 20.76 14.20
CA ARG A 251 -0.41 19.55 14.72
C ARG A 251 0.21 18.26 14.16
N GLY A 252 1.22 18.40 13.30
CA GLY A 252 2.04 17.30 12.80
C GLY A 252 1.57 16.73 11.46
N ASN A 253 0.53 17.28 10.85
CA ASN A 253 0.12 16.87 9.52
C ASN A 253 1.08 17.47 8.49
N CYS A 254 1.46 16.69 7.49
CA CYS A 254 2.41 17.10 6.47
C CYS A 254 1.85 16.89 5.06
N GLU A 255 1.87 17.92 4.22
CA GLU A 255 1.88 17.77 2.77
C GLU A 255 3.29 17.31 2.37
N VAL A 256 3.45 16.18 1.68
CA VAL A 256 4.78 15.68 1.29
C VAL A 256 4.94 15.62 -0.22
N GLU A 257 4.18 14.76 -0.89
CA GLU A 257 4.14 14.67 -2.34
C GLU A 257 3.06 15.59 -2.91
N ARG A 258 3.42 16.34 -3.94
CA ARG A 258 2.50 17.26 -4.63
C ARG A 258 2.58 17.07 -6.14
N SER A 259 1.43 16.86 -6.76
CA SER A 259 1.25 16.82 -8.20
C SER A 259 0.16 17.82 -8.63
N ALA A 260 -0.18 17.86 -9.91
CA ALA A 260 -1.21 18.70 -10.47
C ALA A 260 -2.36 17.87 -11.03
N PHE A 261 -3.54 18.48 -11.10
CA PHE A 261 -4.64 17.99 -11.94
C PHE A 261 -5.18 19.11 -12.80
N SER A 262 -5.82 18.75 -13.91
CA SER A 262 -6.50 19.68 -14.80
C SER A 262 -8.00 19.52 -14.70
N PHE A 263 -8.74 20.64 -14.69
CA PHE A 263 -10.19 20.63 -14.66
C PHE A 263 -10.81 21.75 -15.50
N ASP A 264 -11.99 21.49 -16.07
CA ASP A 264 -12.80 22.52 -16.72
C ASP A 264 -13.53 23.35 -15.67
N ARG A 265 -13.30 24.66 -15.73
CA ARG A 265 -14.02 25.64 -14.95
C ARG A 265 -14.81 26.55 -15.86
N SER A 266 -16.06 26.17 -16.08
CA SER A 266 -17.00 26.96 -16.88
C SER A 266 -16.48 27.22 -18.29
N GLY A 267 -15.93 26.18 -18.94
CA GLY A 267 -15.38 26.24 -20.30
C GLY A 267 -13.93 26.74 -20.38
N ARG A 268 -13.21 26.77 -19.26
CA ARG A 268 -11.79 27.15 -19.21
C ARG A 268 -11.00 26.07 -18.49
N LEU A 269 -9.94 25.61 -19.13
CA LEU A 269 -8.96 24.73 -18.49
C LEU A 269 -8.30 25.47 -17.33
N ALA A 270 -8.37 24.88 -16.16
CA ALA A 270 -7.70 25.32 -14.95
C ALA A 270 -6.89 24.18 -14.33
N ARG A 271 -6.04 24.52 -13.36
CA ARG A 271 -5.24 23.55 -12.61
C ARG A 271 -5.57 23.63 -11.12
N GLY A 272 -5.45 22.49 -10.47
CA GLY A 272 -5.37 22.35 -9.01
C GLY A 272 -4.20 21.44 -8.66
N ALA A 273 -4.06 21.12 -7.38
CA ALA A 273 -3.04 20.19 -6.91
C ALA A 273 -3.65 18.93 -6.31
N ILE A 274 -2.95 17.82 -6.54
CA ILE A 274 -3.14 16.56 -5.82
C ILE A 274 -2.06 16.57 -4.73
N VAL A 275 -2.45 16.37 -3.49
CA VAL A 275 -1.53 16.42 -2.35
C VAL A 275 -1.64 15.12 -1.60
N ASP A 276 -0.50 14.48 -1.36
CA ASP A 276 -0.40 13.36 -0.44
C ASP A 276 -0.20 13.92 0.97
N LEU A 277 -1.17 13.63 1.84
CA LEU A 277 -1.19 14.08 3.21
C LEU A 277 -0.73 12.98 4.14
N HIS A 278 0.32 13.23 4.90
CA HIS A 278 0.69 12.42 6.05
C HIS A 278 0.00 12.97 7.29
N LEU A 279 -1.02 12.26 7.76
CA LEU A 279 -1.79 12.68 8.93
C LEU A 279 -1.12 12.19 10.22
N ALA A 280 -1.01 13.08 11.21
CA ALA A 280 -0.54 12.68 12.53
C ALA A 280 -1.68 12.09 13.37
N CYS A 281 -1.42 10.99 14.07
CA CYS A 281 -2.37 10.49 15.08
C CYS A 281 -2.37 11.41 16.30
N GLN A 282 -3.57 11.76 16.77
CA GLN A 282 -3.81 12.66 17.90
C GLN A 282 -4.14 11.91 19.20
#